data_AF-A0A9W6FQ96-F1
#
_entry.id   AF-A0A9W6FQ96-F1
#
_cell.length_a   1.000
_cell.length_b   1.000
_cell.length_c   1.000
_cell.angle_alpha   90.00
_cell.angle_beta   90.00
_cell.angle_gamma   90.00
#
_symmetry.space_group_name_H-M   'P 1'
#
loop_
_entity.id
_entity.type
_entity.pdbx_description
1 polymer ?
#
loop_
_entity_poly.entity_id
_entity_poly.type
_entity_poly.pdbx_seq_one_letter_code
_entity_poly.pdbx_strand_id
1 'polypeptide(L)'
;MGRHLVLATAIGLSLLLAACATQAVTEDATPADSTAAESVCGPVDASQQFPDVIEAELEPSGDDFSISVTMCSPYDTPGRYADGWRVLTPDGEVLAEHELAHDHANEQPFTRTRGPFPIPDDVDEVVVEGRDQANGYGGETVTADVPR
;
A
#
# COMPACT_ATOMS: atom_id res chain seq x y z
N MET A 1 4.69 -81.33 -48.95
CA MET A 1 4.93 -80.65 -50.24
C MET A 1 5.39 -79.23 -49.91
N GLY A 2 6.69 -78.89 -50.03
CA GLY A 2 7.29 -78.27 -51.23
C GLY A 2 7.55 -76.79 -50.93
N ARG A 3 8.72 -76.38 -50.42
CA ARG A 3 10.01 -76.07 -51.08
C ARG A 3 10.11 -74.61 -51.61
N HIS A 4 11.28 -74.00 -51.32
CA HIS A 4 11.96 -72.83 -51.95
C HIS A 4 11.63 -71.45 -51.35
N LEU A 5 12.50 -70.77 -50.58
CA LEU A 5 13.90 -70.30 -50.80
C LEU A 5 13.99 -69.24 -51.92
N VAL A 6 14.49 -68.02 -51.62
CA VAL A 6 15.66 -67.35 -52.24
C VAL A 6 15.72 -65.83 -51.95
N LEU A 7 16.86 -65.45 -51.36
CA LEU A 7 17.73 -64.25 -51.45
C LEU A 7 17.24 -62.79 -51.34
N ALA A 8 18.03 -62.08 -50.50
CA ALA A 8 18.75 -60.81 -50.72
C ALA A 8 17.90 -59.56 -51.10
N THR A 9 18.15 -58.37 -50.56
CA THR A 9 19.43 -57.64 -50.55
C THR A 9 19.26 -56.42 -49.64
N ALA A 10 20.32 -56.02 -48.93
CA ALA A 10 20.35 -54.83 -48.11
C ALA A 10 20.51 -53.55 -48.95
N ILE A 11 19.76 -52.49 -48.67
CA ILE A 11 20.14 -51.11 -48.99
C ILE A 11 19.66 -50.21 -47.84
N GLY A 12 20.62 -49.63 -47.13
CA GLY A 12 20.38 -48.54 -46.19
C GLY A 12 20.15 -47.24 -46.93
N LEU A 13 19.30 -46.38 -46.36
CA LEU A 13 19.21 -44.98 -46.74
C LEU A 13 19.11 -44.14 -45.46
N SER A 14 20.23 -43.51 -45.13
CA SER A 14 20.40 -42.58 -44.02
C SER A 14 19.49 -41.37 -44.19
N LEU A 15 18.56 -41.17 -43.24
CA LEU A 15 17.87 -39.89 -43.09
C LEU A 15 18.81 -38.87 -42.43
N LEU A 16 19.19 -37.85 -43.19
CA LEU A 16 19.79 -36.62 -42.69
C LEU A 16 18.72 -35.78 -41.99
N LEU A 17 18.71 -35.75 -40.66
CA LEU A 17 18.01 -34.71 -39.91
C LEU A 17 18.86 -33.44 -39.92
N ALA A 18 18.38 -32.40 -40.60
CA ALA A 18 18.87 -31.04 -40.43
C ALA A 18 18.40 -30.52 -39.07
N ALA A 19 19.27 -30.56 -38.06
CA ALA A 19 19.06 -29.84 -36.81
C ALA A 19 19.56 -28.41 -36.99
N CYS A 20 18.65 -27.48 -37.24
CA CYS A 20 18.93 -26.05 -37.06
C CYS A 20 19.03 -25.79 -35.55
N ALA A 21 20.25 -25.71 -35.03
CA ALA A 21 20.50 -25.24 -33.68
C ALA A 21 20.18 -23.74 -33.63
N THR A 22 19.05 -23.39 -33.01
CA THR A 22 18.79 -22.01 -32.59
C THR A 22 19.71 -21.71 -31.41
N GLN A 23 20.57 -20.71 -31.57
CA GLN A 23 21.42 -20.24 -30.48
C GLN A 23 20.52 -19.46 -29.51
N ALA A 24 20.42 -19.93 -28.28
CA ALA A 24 19.88 -19.15 -27.19
C ALA A 24 20.84 -17.99 -26.93
N VAL A 25 20.49 -16.80 -27.42
CA VAL A 25 21.06 -15.56 -26.93
C VAL A 25 20.50 -15.39 -25.52
N THR A 26 21.31 -15.70 -24.52
CA THR A 26 21.14 -15.13 -23.18
C THR A 26 21.40 -13.64 -23.34
N GLU A 27 20.32 -12.88 -23.51
CA GLU A 27 20.31 -11.48 -23.16
C GLU A 27 20.60 -11.43 -21.65
N ASP A 28 21.82 -10.99 -21.33
CA ASP A 28 22.23 -10.59 -20.00
C ASP A 28 21.29 -9.44 -19.59
N ALA A 29 20.13 -9.83 -19.05
CA ALA A 29 19.23 -8.90 -18.41
C ALA A 29 19.98 -8.44 -17.16
N THR A 30 20.54 -7.23 -17.28
CA THR A 30 21.00 -6.42 -16.17
C THR A 30 20.02 -6.63 -15.02
N PRO A 31 20.46 -6.97 -13.79
CA PRO A 31 19.55 -6.90 -12.67
C PRO A 31 19.11 -5.44 -12.63
N ALA A 32 17.86 -5.19 -13.02
CA ALA A 32 17.21 -3.95 -12.68
C ALA A 32 17.29 -3.91 -11.16
N ASP A 33 18.21 -3.08 -10.69
CA ASP A 33 18.33 -2.62 -9.32
C ASP A 33 16.94 -2.12 -8.94
N SER A 34 16.12 -3.05 -8.45
CA SER A 34 14.85 -2.76 -7.81
C SER A 34 15.25 -2.26 -6.44
N THR A 35 15.75 -1.03 -6.41
CA THR A 35 15.64 -0.18 -5.25
C THR A 35 14.14 -0.13 -4.99
N ALA A 36 13.66 -1.02 -4.13
CA ALA A 36 12.32 -0.94 -3.58
C ALA A 36 12.19 0.52 -3.12
N ALA A 37 11.33 1.28 -3.80
CA ALA A 37 11.00 2.63 -3.37
C ALA A 37 10.67 2.54 -1.90
N GLU A 38 11.37 3.32 -1.07
CA GLU A 38 11.19 3.31 0.37
C GLU A 38 9.70 3.55 0.64
N SER A 39 9.03 2.56 1.25
CA SER A 39 7.63 2.69 1.58
C SER A 39 7.51 3.78 2.64
N VAL A 40 6.75 4.83 2.34
CA VAL A 40 6.55 5.99 3.24
C VAL A 40 5.94 5.55 4.58
N CYS A 41 5.15 4.48 4.58
CA CYS A 41 4.56 3.88 5.78
C CYS A 41 5.49 2.98 6.59
N GLY A 42 6.77 2.91 6.23
CA GLY A 42 7.70 1.96 6.82
C GLY A 42 7.38 0.51 6.44
N PRO A 43 8.15 -0.47 6.97
CA PRO A 43 7.86 -1.88 6.77
C PRO A 43 6.57 -2.27 7.50
N VAL A 44 5.79 -3.17 6.91
CA VAL A 44 4.64 -3.78 7.60
C VAL A 44 5.13 -4.52 8.84
N ASP A 45 4.80 -4.00 10.03
CA ASP A 45 5.04 -4.68 11.30
C ASP A 45 3.76 -5.42 11.73
N ALA A 46 3.83 -6.75 11.82
CA ALA A 46 2.71 -7.58 12.26
C ALA A 46 2.27 -7.28 13.71
N SER A 47 3.10 -6.57 14.48
CA SER A 47 2.77 -6.10 15.83
C SER A 47 2.13 -4.71 15.87
N GLN A 48 2.00 -4.02 14.73
CA GLN A 48 1.35 -2.71 14.67
C GLN A 48 -0.15 -2.83 14.98
N GLN A 49 -0.58 -2.09 15.99
CA GLN A 49 -1.96 -2.13 16.52
C GLN A 49 -2.79 -0.92 16.09
N PHE A 50 -2.15 0.15 15.65
CA PHE A 50 -2.78 1.44 15.38
C PHE A 50 -2.22 2.03 14.08
N PRO A 51 -3.02 2.83 13.36
CA PRO A 51 -2.50 3.59 12.24
C PRO A 51 -1.64 4.74 12.73
N ASP A 52 -0.68 5.15 11.91
CA ASP A 52 0.12 6.34 12.14
C ASP A 52 -0.43 7.50 11.32
N VAL A 53 -0.63 8.65 11.93
CA VAL A 53 -0.84 9.90 11.22
C VAL A 53 0.54 10.42 10.84
N ILE A 54 0.76 10.66 9.55
CA ILE A 54 2.07 11.11 9.05
C ILE A 54 2.05 12.55 8.54
N GLU A 55 0.86 13.11 8.29
CA GLU A 55 0.67 14.49 7.88
C GLU A 55 -0.75 14.96 8.22
N ALA A 56 -0.87 16.23 8.61
CA ALA A 56 -2.14 16.90 8.80
C ALA A 56 -2.04 18.36 8.38
N GLU A 57 -2.93 18.81 7.50
CA GLU A 57 -2.94 20.17 6.96
C GLU A 57 -4.30 20.82 7.19
N LEU A 58 -4.32 21.97 7.87
CA LEU A 58 -5.52 22.78 8.08
C LEU A 58 -5.64 23.87 7.01
N GLU A 59 -6.84 24.03 6.47
CA GLU A 59 -7.20 25.08 5.54
C GLU A 59 -8.43 25.86 6.04
N PRO A 60 -8.38 27.22 6.06
CA PRO A 60 -9.55 28.03 6.39
C PRO A 60 -10.71 27.78 5.41
N SER A 61 -11.92 27.68 5.96
CA SER A 61 -13.17 27.47 5.23
C SER A 61 -14.25 28.40 5.78
N GLY A 62 -14.15 29.69 5.44
CA GLY A 62 -14.97 30.73 6.06
C GLY A 62 -14.47 31.04 7.47
N ASP A 63 -15.36 30.96 8.46
CA ASP A 63 -15.05 31.09 9.89
C ASP A 63 -14.62 29.74 10.52
N ASP A 64 -14.69 28.64 9.76
CA ASP A 64 -14.35 27.28 10.17
C ASP A 64 -13.09 26.76 9.45
N PHE A 65 -12.71 25.51 9.69
CA PHE A 65 -11.55 24.87 9.05
C PHE A 65 -11.91 23.52 8.42
N SER A 66 -11.24 23.19 7.32
CA SER A 66 -11.14 21.81 6.82
C SER A 66 -9.73 21.29 7.06
N ILE A 67 -9.61 19.98 7.30
CA ILE A 67 -8.33 19.34 7.53
C ILE A 67 -8.15 18.16 6.58
N SER A 68 -6.98 18.07 5.95
CA SER A 68 -6.54 16.91 5.17
C SER A 68 -5.55 16.11 6.01
N VAL A 69 -5.82 14.82 6.19
CA VAL A 69 -5.03 13.93 7.06
C VAL A 69 -4.50 12.79 6.23
N THR A 70 -3.18 12.61 6.22
CA THR A 70 -2.49 11.49 5.58
C THR A 70 -2.13 10.45 6.64
N MET A 71 -2.53 9.20 6.40
CA MET A 71 -2.37 8.09 7.35
C MET A 71 -1.65 6.91 6.71
N CYS A 72 -0.99 6.15 7.58
CA CYS A 72 -0.38 4.87 7.28
C CYS A 72 -0.97 3.77 8.17
N SER A 73 -1.42 2.70 7.53
CA SER A 73 -1.92 1.48 8.17
C SER A 73 -1.51 0.27 7.33
N PRO A 74 -0.22 -0.09 7.32
CA PRO A 74 0.29 -1.15 6.45
C PRO A 74 -0.30 -2.54 6.77
N TYR A 75 -0.96 -2.69 7.91
CA TYR A 75 -1.66 -3.91 8.34
C TYR A 75 -3.11 -4.01 7.82
N ASP A 76 -3.61 -2.99 7.10
CA ASP A 76 -5.00 -2.95 6.62
C ASP A 76 -5.37 -4.20 5.81
N THR A 77 -6.55 -4.74 6.12
CA THR A 77 -7.21 -5.81 5.38
C THR A 77 -8.74 -5.62 5.49
N PRO A 78 -9.56 -6.29 4.65
CA PRO A 78 -11.01 -6.28 4.82
C PRO A 78 -11.52 -6.78 6.19
N GLY A 79 -10.67 -7.48 6.98
CA GLY A 79 -11.02 -8.00 8.29
C GLY A 79 -10.64 -7.10 9.47
N ARG A 80 -9.72 -6.16 9.28
CA ARG A 80 -9.29 -5.15 10.26
C ARG A 80 -8.54 -4.06 9.53
N TYR A 81 -8.93 -2.82 9.76
CA TYR A 81 -8.32 -1.65 9.14
C TYR A 81 -8.40 -0.42 10.05
N ALA A 82 -7.70 0.65 9.65
CA ALA A 82 -7.87 1.98 10.23
C ALA A 82 -9.27 2.53 9.89
N ASP A 83 -10.16 2.62 10.87
CA ASP A 83 -11.58 2.95 10.65
C ASP A 83 -11.92 4.42 10.93
N GLY A 84 -10.93 5.24 11.25
CA GLY A 84 -11.14 6.67 11.42
C GLY A 84 -9.96 7.41 12.04
N TRP A 85 -10.22 8.67 12.35
CA TRP A 85 -9.31 9.57 13.06
C TRP A 85 -10.09 10.70 13.72
N ARG A 86 -9.46 11.38 14.66
CA ARG A 86 -10.02 12.52 15.38
C ARG A 86 -9.05 13.70 15.42
N VAL A 87 -9.62 14.90 15.52
CA VAL A 87 -8.91 16.16 15.75
C VAL A 87 -9.18 16.56 17.19
N LEU A 88 -8.12 16.84 17.94
CA LEU A 88 -8.20 17.24 19.34
C LEU A 88 -7.56 18.60 19.58
N THR A 89 -8.00 19.30 20.61
CA THR A 89 -7.18 20.33 21.26
C THR A 89 -5.98 19.69 21.96
N PRO A 90 -4.93 20.46 22.32
CA PRO A 90 -3.79 19.94 23.08
C PRO A 90 -4.19 19.35 24.45
N ASP A 91 -5.30 19.80 25.02
CA ASP A 91 -5.87 19.29 26.28
C ASP A 91 -6.72 18.02 26.09
N GLY A 92 -6.92 17.56 24.86
CA GLY A 92 -7.63 16.33 24.52
C GLY A 92 -9.13 16.48 24.30
N GLU A 93 -9.66 17.71 24.14
CA GLU A 93 -11.04 17.92 23.71
C GLU A 93 -11.19 17.56 22.23
N VAL A 94 -12.21 16.78 21.87
CA VAL A 94 -12.44 16.37 20.47
C VAL A 94 -13.19 17.48 19.72
N LEU A 95 -12.55 18.03 18.68
CA LEU A 95 -13.10 19.05 17.79
C LEU A 95 -13.84 18.43 16.60
N ALA A 96 -13.31 17.33 16.06
CA ALA A 96 -13.91 16.61 14.92
C ALA A 96 -13.50 15.13 14.92
N GLU A 97 -14.33 14.31 14.29
CA GLU A 97 -14.03 12.90 13.99
C GLU A 97 -14.37 12.59 12.53
N HIS A 98 -13.62 11.68 11.91
CA HIS A 98 -13.88 11.16 10.57
C HIS A 98 -13.89 9.63 10.61
N GLU A 99 -14.93 9.02 10.03
CA GLU A 99 -15.09 7.57 9.94
C GLU A 99 -14.72 7.09 8.54
N LEU A 100 -13.99 5.97 8.47
CA LEU A 100 -13.61 5.28 7.23
C LEU A 100 -14.37 3.95 7.16
N ALA A 101 -15.12 3.74 6.07
CA ALA A 101 -16.07 2.64 5.96
C ALA A 101 -15.49 1.37 5.30
N HIS A 102 -14.23 1.36 4.90
CA HIS A 102 -13.55 0.24 4.23
C HIS A 102 -12.05 0.29 4.45
N ASP A 103 -11.36 -0.81 4.13
CA ASP A 103 -9.90 -0.88 4.19
C ASP A 103 -9.24 -0.07 3.07
N HIS A 104 -8.01 0.39 3.35
CA HIS A 104 -7.17 1.12 2.41
C HIS A 104 -5.88 0.35 2.10
N ALA A 105 -5.88 -0.99 2.16
CA ALA A 105 -4.69 -1.81 2.00
C ALA A 105 -3.91 -1.55 0.68
N ASN A 106 -4.62 -1.14 -0.37
CA ASN A 106 -4.06 -0.88 -1.70
C ASN A 106 -3.77 0.61 -1.98
N GLU A 107 -3.91 1.47 -0.97
CA GLU A 107 -3.81 2.93 -1.08
C GLU A 107 -2.98 3.46 0.11
N GLN A 108 -1.80 2.91 0.36
CA GLN A 108 -0.96 3.33 1.48
C GLN A 108 0.25 4.16 1.00
N PRO A 109 0.50 5.36 1.55
CA PRO A 109 -0.40 6.11 2.45
C PRO A 109 -1.66 6.60 1.73
N PHE A 110 -2.73 6.86 2.47
CA PHE A 110 -3.93 7.54 1.96
C PHE A 110 -4.16 8.87 2.67
N THR A 111 -4.78 9.81 1.96
CA THR A 111 -5.21 11.10 2.50
C THR A 111 -6.73 11.23 2.45
N ARG A 112 -7.34 11.71 3.53
CA ARG A 112 -8.77 12.02 3.60
C ARG A 112 -9.00 13.38 4.22
N THR A 113 -10.02 14.07 3.74
CA THR A 113 -10.39 15.40 4.22
C THR A 113 -11.63 15.34 5.10
N ARG A 114 -11.65 16.11 6.18
CA ARG A 114 -12.83 16.38 7.01
C ARG A 114 -13.01 17.87 7.16
N GLY A 115 -14.24 18.35 7.05
CA GLY A 115 -14.58 19.73 7.32
C GLY A 115 -15.87 20.16 6.62
N PRO A 116 -16.31 21.40 6.86
CA PRO A 116 -15.73 22.33 7.84
C PRO A 116 -16.09 21.96 9.29
N PHE A 117 -15.27 22.40 10.26
CA PHE A 117 -15.57 22.38 11.70
C PHE A 117 -14.94 23.59 12.41
N PRO A 118 -15.55 24.08 13.49
CA PRO A 118 -15.02 25.22 14.23
C PRO A 118 -13.80 24.83 15.06
N ILE A 119 -12.83 25.74 15.14
CA ILE A 119 -11.72 25.68 16.09
C ILE A 119 -11.78 26.94 16.96
N PRO A 120 -11.84 26.85 18.30
CA PRO A 120 -11.89 28.01 19.18
C PRO A 120 -10.73 28.99 18.95
N ASP A 121 -10.95 30.29 19.17
CA ASP A 121 -9.95 31.34 18.92
C ASP A 121 -8.70 31.23 19.80
N ASP A 122 -8.80 30.57 20.94
CA ASP A 122 -7.72 30.31 21.89
C ASP A 122 -6.97 28.99 21.61
N VAL A 123 -7.32 28.27 20.55
CA VAL A 123 -6.61 27.06 20.10
C VAL A 123 -5.71 27.41 18.91
N ASP A 124 -4.40 27.39 19.16
CA ASP A 124 -3.36 27.70 18.17
C ASP A 124 -2.83 26.45 17.43
N GLU A 125 -3.01 25.27 18.00
CA GLU A 125 -2.57 23.98 17.45
C GLU A 125 -3.62 22.90 17.71
N VAL A 126 -3.71 21.91 16.82
CA VAL A 126 -4.53 20.71 17.01
C VAL A 126 -3.68 19.45 16.93
N VAL A 127 -4.12 18.38 17.60
CA VAL A 127 -3.52 17.05 17.52
C VAL A 127 -4.43 16.13 16.71
N VAL A 128 -3.88 15.36 15.78
CA VAL A 128 -4.61 14.37 15.00
C VAL A 128 -4.16 12.97 15.41
N GLU A 129 -5.13 12.12 15.75
CA GLU A 129 -4.91 10.74 16.20
C GLU A 129 -5.77 9.78 15.40
N GLY A 130 -5.15 8.71 14.92
CA GLY A 130 -5.83 7.66 14.15
C GLY A 130 -6.55 6.64 15.03
N ARG A 131 -7.45 5.87 14.41
CA ARG A 131 -8.23 4.82 15.05
C ARG A 131 -8.12 3.51 14.29
N ASP A 132 -7.80 2.46 15.02
CA ASP A 132 -7.93 1.09 14.57
C ASP A 132 -9.29 0.51 14.95
N GLN A 133 -9.92 -0.22 14.03
CA GLN A 133 -11.24 -0.82 14.23
C GLN A 133 -11.33 -1.74 15.46
N ALA A 134 -10.25 -2.44 15.82
CA ALA A 134 -10.23 -3.43 16.89
C ALA A 134 -9.64 -2.88 18.19
N ASN A 135 -8.68 -1.95 18.11
CA ASN A 135 -7.90 -1.47 19.24
C ASN A 135 -8.27 -0.05 19.69
N GLY A 136 -9.07 0.68 18.90
CA GLY A 136 -9.45 2.06 19.20
C GLY A 136 -8.37 3.06 18.79
N TYR A 137 -8.33 4.21 19.47
CA TYR A 137 -7.42 5.32 19.15
C TYR A 137 -5.99 5.04 19.63
N GLY A 138 -5.00 5.44 18.83
CA GLY A 138 -3.59 5.34 19.17
C GLY A 138 -2.69 5.51 17.94
N GLY A 139 -1.42 5.10 18.07
CA GLY A 139 -0.41 5.23 17.01
C GLY A 139 0.36 6.54 17.08
N GLU A 140 1.13 6.85 16.04
CA GLU A 140 1.78 8.15 15.93
C GLU A 140 0.76 9.25 15.59
N THR A 141 0.91 10.39 16.27
CA THR A 141 0.03 11.57 16.12
C THR A 141 0.79 12.71 15.47
N VAL A 142 0.07 13.56 14.73
CA VAL A 142 0.62 14.82 14.20
C VAL A 142 -0.02 16.00 14.88
N THR A 143 0.80 16.97 15.29
CA THR A 143 0.35 18.31 15.69
C THR A 143 0.40 19.23 14.48
N ALA A 144 -0.68 19.98 14.23
CA ALA A 144 -0.78 20.96 13.16
C ALA A 144 -1.13 22.35 13.72
N ASP A 145 -0.40 23.37 13.28
CA ASP A 145 -0.71 24.77 13.57
C ASP A 145 -2.05 25.18 12.93
N VAL A 146 -2.84 25.97 13.64
CA VAL A 146 -4.08 26.56 13.15
C VAL A 146 -3.72 27.85 12.38
N PRO A 147 -3.99 27.95 11.07
CA PRO A 147 -3.69 29.16 10.32
C PRO A 147 -4.61 30.32 10.73
N ARG A 148 -4.04 31.50 10.99
CA ARG A 148 -4.72 32.72 11.44
C ARG A 148 -4.32 33.95 10.63
#